data_AF-C1D9Q8-F1
#
_entry.id   AF-C1D9Q8-F1
#
_cell.length_a   1.000
_cell.length_b   1.000
_cell.length_c   1.000
_cell.angle_alpha   90.00
_cell.angle_beta   90.00
_cell.angle_gamma   90.00
#
_symmetry.space_group_name_H-M   'P 1'
#
loop_
_entity.id
_entity.type
_entity.pdbx_description
1 polymer ?
#
loop_
_entity_poly.entity_id
_entity_poly.type
_entity_poly.pdbx_seq_one_letter_code
_entity_poly.pdbx_strand_id
1 'polypeptide(L)'
;MSGRTVAPAVDRTGLKICGEGEWKVKQHGAGYRRAWCKVHRAIDATTLDVRAVEMTDHRQGDAAQAEELLSQLERAEPLASVRGNGACDT
;
A
#
# COMPACT_ATOMS: atom_id res chain seq x y z
N MET A 1 1.46 17.64 27.72
CA MET A 1 2.04 16.47 27.04
C MET A 1 2.11 16.83 25.56
N SER A 2 3.30 17.02 25.00
CA SER A 2 3.42 17.29 23.55
C SER A 2 3.08 15.99 22.84
N GLY A 3 1.96 15.95 22.12
CA GLY A 3 1.61 14.82 21.27
C GLY A 3 2.75 14.58 20.28
N ARG A 4 3.28 13.35 20.24
CA ARG A 4 4.35 13.00 19.31
C ARG A 4 3.79 13.05 17.89
N THR A 5 4.49 13.76 17.02
CA THR A 5 4.17 13.88 15.60
C THR A 5 5.04 12.91 14.80
N VAL A 6 4.50 12.26 13.77
CA VAL A 6 5.26 11.32 12.93
C VAL A 6 5.49 11.85 11.52
N ALA A 7 6.60 11.44 10.90
CA ALA A 7 6.96 11.80 9.53
C ALA A 7 7.15 10.53 8.67
N PRO A 8 6.05 9.93 8.19
CA PRO A 8 6.12 8.66 7.45
C PRO A 8 6.63 8.85 6.02
N ALA A 9 7.33 7.82 5.54
CA ALA A 9 7.64 7.60 4.14
C ALA A 9 6.60 6.64 3.53
N VAL A 10 6.02 7.03 2.41
CA VAL A 10 5.04 6.26 1.66
C VAL A 10 5.67 5.71 0.40
N ASP A 11 5.53 4.40 0.21
CA ASP A 11 5.95 3.71 -1.01
C ASP A 11 4.81 2.89 -1.61
N ARG A 12 4.81 2.78 -2.95
CA ARG A 12 3.94 1.87 -3.70
C ARG A 12 4.79 0.74 -4.27
N THR A 13 4.57 -0.47 -3.76
CA THR A 13 5.17 -1.68 -4.30
C THR A 13 4.13 -2.49 -5.08
N GLY A 14 4.44 -2.91 -6.31
CA GLY A 14 3.61 -3.84 -7.06
C GLY A 14 3.75 -5.27 -6.52
N LEU A 15 2.64 -5.91 -6.15
CA LEU A 15 2.60 -7.29 -5.71
C LEU A 15 1.91 -8.17 -6.77
N LYS A 16 2.61 -9.22 -7.20
CA LYS A 16 2.03 -10.22 -8.09
C LYS A 16 1.33 -11.30 -7.26
N ILE A 17 0.01 -11.40 -7.36
CA ILE A 17 -0.75 -12.47 -6.71
C ILE A 17 -0.92 -13.62 -7.71
N CYS A 18 -0.18 -14.68 -7.45
CA CYS A 18 -0.34 -15.96 -8.12
C CYS A 18 -1.36 -16.79 -7.33
N GLY A 19 -2.61 -16.84 -7.77
CA GLY A 19 -3.62 -17.71 -7.15
C GLY A 19 -3.31 -19.20 -7.36
N GLU A 20 -4.12 -20.08 -6.74
CA GLU A 20 -4.10 -21.55 -6.92
C GLU A 20 -4.05 -21.97 -8.40
N GLY A 21 -4.57 -21.11 -9.27
CA GLY A 21 -4.52 -21.23 -10.73
C GLY A 21 -3.12 -21.37 -11.33
N GLU A 22 -2.03 -20.79 -10.81
CA GLU A 22 -0.73 -20.95 -11.49
C GLU A 22 -0.19 -22.39 -11.40
N TRP A 23 -0.28 -23.01 -10.22
CA TRP A 23 0.09 -24.42 -10.05
C TRP A 23 -0.91 -25.36 -10.75
N LYS A 24 -2.20 -25.04 -10.67
CA LYS A 24 -3.28 -25.86 -11.24
C LYS A 24 -3.40 -25.76 -12.77
N VAL A 25 -3.11 -24.60 -13.38
CA VAL A 25 -2.97 -24.42 -14.83
C VAL A 25 -1.78 -25.22 -15.34
N LYS A 26 -0.66 -25.21 -14.62
CA LYS A 26 0.53 -26.00 -14.96
C LYS A 26 0.27 -27.51 -14.93
N GLN A 27 -0.61 -27.98 -14.04
CA GLN A 27 -0.95 -29.39 -13.89
C GLN A 27 -2.14 -29.86 -14.74
N HIS A 28 -3.17 -29.04 -14.93
CA HIS A 28 -4.48 -29.49 -15.45
C HIS A 28 -5.06 -28.58 -16.56
N GLY A 29 -4.33 -27.57 -17.02
CA GLY A 29 -4.73 -26.74 -18.18
C GLY A 29 -5.92 -25.80 -17.96
N ALA A 30 -6.71 -25.98 -16.90
CA ALA A 30 -7.81 -25.10 -16.52
C ALA A 30 -7.47 -24.38 -15.20
N GLY A 31 -7.42 -23.05 -15.23
CA GLY A 31 -7.32 -22.28 -14.00
C GLY A 31 -7.37 -20.76 -14.15
N TYR A 32 -7.53 -20.12 -12.99
CA TYR A 32 -7.85 -18.71 -12.82
C TYR A 32 -6.72 -17.79 -13.34
N ARG A 33 -7.08 -16.63 -13.91
CA ARG A 33 -6.13 -15.68 -14.50
C ARG A 33 -5.25 -15.02 -13.42
N ARG A 34 -4.04 -14.64 -13.81
CA ARG A 34 -3.10 -13.82 -13.00
C ARG A 34 -3.77 -12.51 -12.60
N ALA A 35 -3.63 -12.12 -11.34
CA ALA A 35 -4.03 -10.81 -10.85
C ALA A 35 -2.81 -10.03 -10.37
N TRP A 36 -2.76 -8.75 -10.73
CA TRP A 36 -1.84 -7.80 -10.14
C TRP A 36 -2.60 -6.96 -9.12
N CYS A 37 -1.96 -6.74 -7.97
CA CYS A 37 -2.38 -5.76 -6.99
C CYS A 37 -1.20 -4.83 -6.68
N LYS A 38 -1.45 -3.61 -6.25
CA LYS A 38 -0.43 -2.71 -5.72
C LYS A 38 -0.64 -2.60 -4.22
N VAL A 39 0.44 -2.51 -3.48
CA VAL A 39 0.41 -2.30 -2.04
C VAL A 39 1.06 -0.95 -1.77
N HIS A 40 0.32 -0.09 -1.08
CA HIS A 40 0.74 1.20 -0.58
C HIS A 40 1.08 1.04 0.90
N ARG A 41 2.28 1.43 1.32
CA ARG A 41 2.73 1.26 2.70
C ARG A 41 3.29 2.57 3.21
N ALA A 42 2.85 2.97 4.39
CA ALA A 42 3.43 4.07 5.15
C ALA A 42 4.30 3.51 6.28
N ILE A 43 5.57 3.92 6.31
CA ILE A 43 6.54 3.49 7.32
C ILE A 43 7.07 4.74 8.03
N ASP A 44 7.10 4.73 9.36
CA ASP A 44 7.75 5.80 10.12
C ASP A 44 9.27 5.75 9.89
N ALA A 45 9.82 6.81 9.31
CA ALA A 45 11.24 6.87 8.96
C ALA A 45 12.19 6.80 10.17
N THR A 46 11.70 7.08 11.38
CA THR A 46 12.51 7.07 12.62
C THR A 46 12.52 5.70 13.27
N THR A 47 11.36 5.05 13.35
CA THR A 47 11.18 3.78 14.08
C THR A 47 11.20 2.55 13.18
N LEU A 48 10.99 2.75 11.87
CA LEU A 48 10.77 1.72 10.86
C LEU A 48 9.47 0.91 11.07
N ASP A 49 8.58 1.39 11.93
CA ASP A 49 7.27 0.78 12.14
C ASP A 49 6.33 1.04 10.95
N VAL A 50 5.54 0.03 10.61
CA VAL A 50 4.45 0.18 9.63
C VAL A 50 3.29 0.92 10.28
N ARG A 51 2.93 2.07 9.70
CA ARG A 51 1.87 2.94 10.22
C ARG A 51 0.54 2.78 9.50
N ALA A 52 0.57 2.46 8.21
CA ALA A 52 -0.62 2.15 7.41
C ALA A 52 -0.25 1.27 6.21
N VAL A 53 -1.21 0.47 5.74
CA VAL A 53 -1.07 -0.36 4.55
C VAL A 53 -2.40 -0.39 3.81
N GLU A 54 -2.37 -0.07 2.52
CA GLU A 54 -3.51 -0.18 1.62
C GLU A 54 -3.17 -1.05 0.42
N MET A 55 -4.17 -1.78 -0.10
CA MET A 55 -3.99 -2.66 -1.24
C MET A 55 -5.05 -2.39 -2.30
N THR A 56 -4.58 -2.16 -3.53
CA THR A 56 -5.44 -1.96 -4.70
C THR A 56 -5.35 -3.14 -5.64
N ASP A 57 -6.47 -3.56 -6.19
CA ASP A 57 -6.45 -4.36 -7.40
C ASP A 57 -6.21 -3.46 -8.64
N HIS A 58 -5.89 -4.08 -9.78
CA HIS A 58 -5.64 -3.41 -11.05
C HIS A 58 -6.77 -2.50 -11.60
N ARG A 59 -7.96 -2.47 -11.00
CA ARG A 59 -9.13 -1.67 -11.39
C ARG A 59 -9.30 -0.43 -10.53
N GLN A 60 -8.65 -0.34 -9.37
CA GLN A 60 -8.71 0.85 -8.53
C GLN A 60 -7.61 1.87 -8.88
N GLY A 61 -7.99 3.14 -8.84
CA GLY A 61 -7.09 4.26 -9.11
C GLY A 61 -6.14 4.54 -7.95
N ASP A 62 -4.96 5.01 -8.32
CA ASP A 62 -3.81 5.22 -7.43
C ASP A 62 -4.00 6.36 -6.42
N ALA A 63 -4.76 7.41 -6.78
CA ALA A 63 -4.99 8.61 -5.97
C ALA A 63 -5.96 8.37 -4.79
N ALA A 64 -7.10 7.72 -5.05
CA ALA A 64 -8.11 7.41 -4.01
C ALA A 64 -7.52 6.58 -2.86
N GLN A 65 -6.44 5.86 -3.12
CA GLN A 65 -5.83 4.92 -2.20
C GLN A 65 -4.68 5.56 -1.42
N ALA A 66 -4.09 6.63 -1.98
CA ALA A 66 -3.25 7.53 -1.21
C ALA A 66 -4.10 8.30 -0.18
N GLU A 67 -5.28 8.78 -0.55
CA GLU A 67 -6.19 9.49 0.38
C GLU A 67 -6.65 8.61 1.54
N GLU A 68 -7.02 7.35 1.29
CA GLU A 68 -7.40 6.41 2.35
C GLU A 68 -6.22 6.11 3.28
N LEU A 69 -5.02 5.89 2.72
CA LEU A 69 -3.79 5.67 3.50
C LEU A 69 -3.48 6.88 4.41
N LEU A 70 -3.63 8.11 3.89
CA LEU A 70 -3.44 9.34 4.68
C LEU A 70 -4.50 9.46 5.79
N SER A 71 -5.76 9.12 5.48
CA SER A 71 -6.85 9.14 6.45
C SER A 71 -6.62 8.16 7.62
N GLN A 72 -6.03 6.99 7.35
CA GLN A 72 -5.63 6.05 8.40
C GLN A 72 -4.52 6.60 9.31
N LEU A 73 -3.54 7.26 8.70
CA LEU A 73 -2.42 7.86 9.42
C LEU A 73 -2.86 9.02 10.32
N GLU A 74 -3.68 9.94 9.80
CA GLU A 74 -4.21 11.08 10.55
C GLU A 74 -5.12 10.65 11.71
N ARG A 75 -5.84 9.54 11.56
CA ARG A 75 -6.66 8.96 12.64
C ARG A 75 -5.80 8.34 13.74
N ALA A 76 -4.63 7.80 13.40
CA ALA A 76 -3.75 7.16 14.37
C ALA A 76 -2.99 8.20 15.23
N GLU A 77 -2.42 9.22 14.59
CA GLU A 77 -1.58 10.22 15.28
C GLU A 77 -1.33 11.48 14.42
N PRO A 78 -0.93 12.61 15.02
CA PRO A 78 -0.61 13.82 14.27
C PRO A 78 0.56 13.62 13.29
N LEU A 79 0.39 14.07 12.05
CA LEU A 79 1.41 14.02 11.00
C LEU A 79 2.20 15.31 10.91
N ALA A 80 3.53 15.20 10.80
CA ALA A 80 4.44 16.34 10.67
C ALA A 80 4.71 16.65 9.20
N SER A 81 4.92 15.60 8.40
CA SER A 81 5.13 15.66 6.96
C SER A 81 5.01 14.24 6.38
N VAL A 82 4.64 14.11 5.11
CA VAL A 82 4.62 12.83 4.40
C VAL A 82 5.60 12.92 3.23
N ARG A 83 6.41 11.88 3.02
CA ARG A 83 7.33 11.79 1.87
C ARG A 83 6.90 10.66 0.95
N GLY A 84 6.73 10.95 -0.34
CA GLY A 84 6.45 9.97 -1.39
C GLY A 84 7.54 9.92 -2.45
N ASN A 85 7.59 8.85 -3.24
CA ASN A 85 8.56 8.65 -4.33
C ASN A 85 8.17 9.34 -5.66
N GLY A 86 7.25 10.32 -5.63
CA GLY A 86 6.71 11.01 -6.81
C GLY A 86 5.58 10.27 -7.54
N ALA A 87 5.25 9.01 -7.16
CA ALA A 87 4.03 8.33 -7.63
C ALA A 87 2.79 8.62 -6.77
N CYS A 88 2.97 9.46 -5.74
CA CYS A 88 1.98 9.89 -4.77
C CYS A 88 1.99 11.43 -4.71
N ASP A 89 1.79 12.08 -5.86
CA ASP A 89 1.51 13.52 -5.91
C ASP A 89 -0.01 13.68 -6.12
N THR A 90 -0.66 14.35 -5.17
CA THR A 90 -2.06 14.82 -5.22
C THR A 90 -2.08 16.32 -5.14
#